data_AF-A0A9X3ZV56-F1
#
_entry.id   AF-A0A9X3ZV56-F1
#
_cell.length_a   1.000
_cell.length_b   1.000
_cell.length_c   1.000
_cell.angle_alpha   90.00
_cell.angle_beta   90.00
_cell.angle_gamma   90.00
#
_symmetry.space_group_name_H-M   'P 1'
#
loop_
_entity.id
_entity.type
_entity.pdbx_description
1 polymer ?
#
loop_
_entity_poly.entity_id
_entity_poly.type
_entity_poly.pdbx_seq_one_letter_code
_entity_poly.pdbx_strand_id
1 'polypeptide(L)'
;MSDDIFDQDVRNVRKTIWFGLPVSLVFLLACYFVGMPEIFGTIDDLVGDSPVVRISVAAFSLFIIIPLILIMIPLSVLKAIPVRWSGVGMLVRLLNINIFIAAAFLILGVPLLTFAQYQYMPRLGYSKCNELRGHPTLWFNDWVKNPEWCVRGKDRAWVLEQAQKR
;
A
#
# COMPACT_ATOMS: atom_id res chain seq x y z
N MET A 1 13.92 42.74 8.83
CA MET A 1 13.92 42.04 7.52
C MET A 1 13.94 40.52 7.66
N SER A 2 14.68 39.92 8.63
CA SER A 2 14.62 38.47 8.91
C SER A 2 13.29 38.02 9.54
N ASP A 3 12.66 38.86 10.35
CA ASP A 3 11.42 38.48 11.08
C ASP A 3 10.17 38.48 10.19
N ASP A 4 10.06 39.39 9.21
CA ASP A 4 8.93 39.40 8.25
C ASP A 4 8.87 38.14 7.38
N ILE A 5 10.04 37.61 6.99
CA ILE A 5 10.15 36.35 6.22
C ILE A 5 9.66 35.17 7.06
N PHE A 6 10.06 35.13 8.34
CA PHE A 6 9.66 34.07 9.27
C PHE A 6 8.14 34.08 9.52
N ASP A 7 7.54 35.26 9.73
CA ASP A 7 6.10 35.41 9.92
C ASP A 7 5.29 35.10 8.65
N GLN A 8 5.82 35.39 7.47
CA GLN A 8 5.20 35.03 6.20
C GLN A 8 5.24 33.52 5.96
N ASP A 9 6.36 32.85 6.27
CA ASP A 9 6.51 31.40 6.19
C ASP A 9 5.58 30.67 7.16
N VAL A 10 5.47 31.13 8.41
CA VAL A 10 4.55 30.55 9.41
C VAL A 10 3.09 30.67 8.96
N ARG A 11 2.68 31.80 8.37
CA ARG A 11 1.32 31.99 7.84
C ARG A 11 1.03 31.08 6.65
N ASN A 12 1.98 30.92 5.73
CA ASN A 12 1.83 30.02 4.59
C ASN A 12 1.77 28.54 5.02
N VAL A 13 2.62 28.14 5.97
CA VAL A 13 2.61 26.79 6.56
C VAL A 13 1.26 26.51 7.24
N ARG A 14 0.70 27.47 7.99
CA ARG A 14 -0.60 27.31 8.66
C ARG A 14 -1.76 27.11 7.67
N LYS A 15 -1.74 27.81 6.52
CA LYS A 15 -2.73 27.59 5.44
C LYS A 15 -2.61 26.19 4.82
N THR A 16 -1.39 25.73 4.58
CA THR A 16 -1.13 24.40 4.02
C THR A 16 -1.52 23.28 4.99
N ILE A 17 -1.32 23.45 6.30
CA ILE A 17 -1.70 22.46 7.33
C ILE A 17 -3.21 22.21 7.38
N TRP A 18 -4.01 23.26 7.19
CA TRP A 18 -5.47 23.14 7.22
C TRP A 18 -6.01 22.19 6.14
N PHE A 19 -5.30 22.07 5.02
CA PHE A 19 -5.58 21.05 3.99
C PHE A 19 -4.76 19.76 4.18
N GLY A 20 -3.48 19.87 4.51
CA GLY A 20 -2.57 18.72 4.58
C GLY A 20 -2.93 17.71 5.67
N LEU A 21 -3.34 18.19 6.85
CA LEU A 21 -3.67 17.33 7.98
C LEU A 21 -4.95 16.49 7.75
N PRO A 22 -6.11 17.06 7.34
CA PRO A 22 -7.28 16.26 7.03
C PRO A 22 -7.05 15.32 5.85
N VAL A 23 -6.33 15.76 4.80
CA VAL A 23 -5.95 14.88 3.68
C VAL A 23 -5.11 13.70 4.15
N SER A 24 -4.10 13.92 5.00
CA SER A 24 -3.27 12.84 5.55
C SER A 24 -4.10 11.85 6.37
N LEU A 25 -5.05 12.33 7.18
CA LEU A 25 -5.92 11.49 7.99
C LEU A 25 -6.89 10.66 7.13
N VAL A 26 -7.53 11.30 6.14
CA VAL A 26 -8.42 10.59 5.20
C VAL A 26 -7.64 9.53 4.43
N PHE A 27 -6.44 9.86 3.97
CA PHE A 27 -5.58 8.92 3.25
C PHE A 27 -5.12 7.76 4.14
N LEU A 28 -4.78 8.02 5.42
CA LEU A 28 -4.49 6.96 6.40
C LEU A 28 -5.69 6.03 6.61
N LEU A 29 -6.89 6.59 6.78
CA LEU A 29 -8.12 5.81 6.91
C LEU A 29 -8.39 4.98 5.67
N ALA A 30 -8.22 5.54 4.48
CA ALA A 30 -8.36 4.81 3.22
C ALA A 30 -7.36 3.64 3.11
N CYS A 31 -6.08 3.89 3.43
CA CYS A 31 -5.06 2.83 3.46
C CYS A 31 -5.41 1.73 4.47
N TYR A 32 -5.94 2.08 5.64
CA TYR A 32 -6.31 1.11 6.67
C TYR A 32 -7.56 0.30 6.29
N PHE A 33 -8.66 0.96 5.91
CA PHE A 33 -9.93 0.30 5.64
C PHE A 33 -9.99 -0.43 4.30
N VAL A 34 -9.29 0.07 3.27
CA VAL A 34 -9.29 -0.54 1.94
C VAL A 34 -8.08 -1.44 1.76
N GLY A 35 -6.91 -1.00 2.24
CA GLY A 35 -5.65 -1.68 1.97
C GLY A 35 -5.36 -2.88 2.86
N MET A 36 -5.61 -2.79 4.16
CA MET A 36 -5.30 -3.89 5.09
C MET A 36 -6.15 -5.15 4.84
N PRO A 37 -7.48 -5.05 4.58
CA PRO A 37 -8.29 -6.25 4.30
C PRO A 37 -7.81 -7.04 3.08
N GLU A 38 -7.30 -6.37 2.04
CA GLU A 38 -6.74 -7.03 0.86
C GLU A 38 -5.48 -7.84 1.21
N ILE A 39 -4.61 -7.32 2.07
CA ILE A 39 -3.40 -8.03 2.51
C ILE A 39 -3.77 -9.26 3.35
N PHE A 40 -4.64 -9.07 4.35
CA PHE A 40 -5.06 -10.18 5.22
C PHE A 40 -5.83 -11.25 4.43
N GLY A 41 -6.72 -10.85 3.53
CA GLY A 41 -7.42 -11.79 2.65
C GLY A 41 -6.46 -12.61 1.79
N THR A 42 -5.40 -11.99 1.25
CA THR A 42 -4.37 -12.72 0.49
C THR A 42 -3.64 -13.75 1.36
N ILE A 43 -3.33 -13.41 2.62
CA ILE A 43 -2.64 -14.31 3.54
C ILE A 43 -3.55 -15.47 3.92
N ASP A 44 -4.81 -15.19 4.28
CA ASP A 44 -5.80 -16.20 4.66
C ASP A 44 -6.09 -17.14 3.48
N ASP A 45 -6.20 -16.61 2.25
CA ASP A 45 -6.37 -17.42 1.04
C ASP A 45 -5.16 -18.33 0.78
N LEU A 46 -3.94 -17.84 1.03
CA LEU A 46 -2.70 -18.61 0.81
C LEU A 46 -2.50 -19.69 1.90
N VAL A 47 -2.82 -19.37 3.16
CA VAL A 47 -2.75 -20.31 4.29
C VAL A 47 -3.88 -21.35 4.24
N GLY A 48 -5.08 -20.93 3.82
CA GLY A 48 -6.24 -21.78 3.60
C GLY A 48 -6.16 -22.62 2.33
N ASP A 49 -5.05 -22.55 1.60
CA ASP A 49 -4.79 -23.27 0.36
C ASP A 49 -5.94 -23.12 -0.67
N SER A 50 -6.44 -21.88 -0.77
CA SER A 50 -7.60 -21.51 -1.57
C SER A 50 -7.41 -21.87 -3.06
N PRO A 51 -8.46 -22.29 -3.79
CA PRO A 51 -8.36 -22.59 -5.21
C PRO A 51 -8.01 -21.37 -6.07
N VAL A 52 -8.25 -20.16 -5.57
CA VAL A 52 -7.91 -18.89 -6.22
C VAL A 52 -7.33 -17.91 -5.21
N VAL A 53 -6.21 -17.28 -5.57
CA VAL A 53 -5.53 -16.28 -4.74
C VAL A 53 -5.27 -15.05 -5.59
N ARG A 54 -5.63 -13.88 -5.06
CA ARG A 54 -5.31 -12.59 -5.68
C ARG A 54 -4.13 -12.00 -4.97
N ILE A 55 -3.04 -11.75 -5.68
CA ILE A 55 -1.87 -11.10 -5.07
C ILE A 55 -1.70 -9.70 -5.66
N SER A 56 -1.76 -8.71 -4.77
CA SER A 56 -1.48 -7.31 -5.07
C SER A 56 -0.08 -6.94 -4.61
N VAL A 57 0.86 -6.80 -5.55
CA VAL A 57 2.23 -6.36 -5.20
C VAL A 57 2.19 -4.94 -4.61
N ALA A 58 1.29 -4.10 -5.13
CA ALA A 58 1.11 -2.73 -4.65
C ALA A 58 0.59 -2.67 -3.21
N ALA A 59 -0.21 -3.65 -2.75
CA ALA A 59 -0.69 -3.67 -1.37
C ALA A 59 0.48 -3.75 -0.36
N PHE A 60 1.58 -4.41 -0.69
CA PHE A 60 2.75 -4.44 0.20
C PHE A 60 3.41 -3.07 0.40
N SER A 61 3.21 -2.11 -0.53
CA SER A 61 3.70 -0.74 -0.34
C SER A 61 3.01 -0.02 0.83
N LEU A 62 1.84 -0.49 1.26
CA LEU A 62 1.12 0.07 2.41
C LEU A 62 1.92 -0.01 3.70
N PHE A 63 2.73 -1.06 3.89
CA PHE A 63 3.61 -1.18 5.05
C PHE A 63 4.65 -0.06 5.15
N ILE A 64 4.95 0.60 4.03
CA ILE A 64 5.91 1.72 3.97
C ILE A 64 5.16 3.07 3.96
N ILE A 65 4.02 3.13 3.28
CA ILE A 65 3.20 4.35 3.20
C ILE A 65 2.57 4.70 4.55
N ILE A 66 2.07 3.73 5.31
CA ILE A 66 1.46 3.96 6.64
C ILE A 66 2.42 4.67 7.61
N PRO A 67 3.65 4.17 7.87
CA PRO A 67 4.58 4.85 8.75
C PRO A 67 5.01 6.23 8.20
N LEU A 68 5.02 6.41 6.88
CA LEU A 68 5.32 7.71 6.27
C LEU A 68 4.26 8.75 6.66
N ILE A 69 2.98 8.40 6.53
CA ILE A 69 1.86 9.27 6.90
C ILE A 69 1.86 9.54 8.41
N LEU A 70 2.14 8.52 9.23
CA LEU A 70 2.20 8.65 10.69
C LEU A 70 3.31 9.60 11.15
N ILE A 71 4.45 9.67 10.45
CA ILE A 71 5.53 10.64 10.73
C ILE A 71 5.17 12.04 10.21
N MET A 72 4.43 12.13 9.10
CA MET A 72 4.02 13.41 8.50
C MET A 72 3.02 14.20 9.35
N ILE A 73 2.11 13.53 10.05
CA ILE A 73 1.11 14.18 10.92
C ILE A 73 1.77 15.02 12.03
N PRO A 74 2.64 14.48 12.92
CA PRO A 74 3.27 15.25 13.98
C PRO A 74 4.23 16.30 13.41
N LEU A 75 4.94 16.03 12.30
CA LEU A 75 5.77 17.04 11.64
C LEU A 75 4.95 18.24 11.17
N SER A 76 3.76 17.99 10.60
CA SER A 76 2.86 19.05 10.16
C SER A 76 2.39 19.90 11.34
N VAL A 77 2.05 19.29 12.47
CA VAL A 77 1.65 20.00 13.69
C VAL A 77 2.81 20.80 14.29
N LEU A 78 4.00 20.19 14.39
CA LEU A 78 5.19 20.82 14.96
C LEU A 78 5.67 22.01 14.11
N LYS A 79 5.47 21.99 12.79
CA LYS A 79 5.79 23.15 11.93
C LYS A 79 4.79 24.30 12.08
N ALA A 80 3.58 24.05 12.59
CA ALA A 80 2.56 25.07 12.82
C ALA A 80 2.87 25.97 14.03
N ILE A 81 3.66 25.45 14.97
CA ILE A 81 4.00 26.10 16.22
C ILE A 81 5.50 26.45 16.14
N PRO A 82 5.92 27.69 16.39
CA PRO A 82 7.35 28.07 16.37
C PRO A 82 8.08 27.51 17.61
N VAL A 83 8.01 26.19 17.83
CA VAL A 83 8.67 25.50 18.94
C VAL A 83 10.03 25.04 18.47
N ARG A 84 11.09 25.61 19.05
CA ARG A 84 12.48 25.18 18.87
C ARG A 84 12.72 23.90 19.66
N TRP A 85 12.24 22.77 19.15
CA TRP A 85 12.39 21.44 19.77
C TRP A 85 13.43 20.59 19.03
N SER A 86 14.36 19.97 19.78
CA SER A 86 15.39 19.06 19.25
C SER A 86 14.81 17.85 18.51
N GLY A 87 13.60 17.39 18.89
CA GLY A 87 12.93 16.23 18.28
C GLY A 87 12.53 16.41 16.81
N VAL A 88 12.41 17.66 16.32
CA VAL A 88 12.06 17.93 14.91
C VAL A 88 13.15 17.38 13.98
N GLY A 89 14.43 17.52 14.35
CA GLY A 89 15.54 16.98 13.56
C GLY A 89 15.51 15.45 13.46
N MET A 90 15.11 14.77 14.53
CA MET A 90 14.94 13.31 14.54
C MET A 90 13.80 12.87 13.63
N LEU A 91 12.63 13.53 13.71
CA LEU A 91 11.48 13.21 12.85
C LEU A 91 11.79 13.46 11.36
N VAL A 92 12.50 14.54 11.03
CA VAL A 92 12.94 14.81 9.66
C VAL A 92 13.90 13.72 9.16
N ARG A 93 14.81 13.25 10.02
CA ARG A 93 15.73 12.15 9.68
C ARG A 93 14.98 10.85 9.41
N LEU A 94 14.01 10.51 10.26
CA LEU A 94 13.16 9.33 10.08
C LEU A 94 12.31 9.44 8.80
N LEU A 95 11.76 10.62 8.52
CA LEU A 95 11.02 10.89 7.29
C LEU A 95 11.91 10.65 6.06
N ASN A 96 13.11 11.21 6.03
CA ASN A 96 14.04 11.03 4.90
C ASN A 96 14.45 9.57 4.71
N ILE A 97 14.73 8.84 5.80
CA ILE A 97 15.02 7.41 5.75
C ILE A 97 13.82 6.65 5.18
N ASN A 98 12.60 6.96 5.63
CA ASN A 98 11.40 6.30 5.16
C ASN A 98 11.13 6.58 3.66
N ILE A 99 11.32 7.83 3.21
CA ILE A 99 11.24 8.18 1.79
C ILE A 99 12.26 7.38 0.97
N PHE A 100 13.49 7.24 1.47
CA PHE A 100 14.52 6.45 0.79
C PHE A 100 14.14 4.96 0.72
N ILE A 101 13.62 4.40 1.82
CA ILE A 101 13.12 3.01 1.87
C ILE A 101 11.95 2.83 0.89
N ALA A 102 11.01 3.78 0.84
CA ALA A 102 9.88 3.74 -0.09
C ALA A 102 10.35 3.76 -1.54
N ALA A 103 11.31 4.63 -1.89
CA ALA A 103 11.89 4.68 -3.22
C ALA A 103 12.63 3.37 -3.57
N ALA A 104 13.46 2.86 -2.66
CA ALA A 104 14.17 1.60 -2.84
C ALA A 104 13.19 0.43 -3.01
N PHE A 105 12.10 0.39 -2.24
CA PHE A 105 11.08 -0.64 -2.35
C PHE A 105 10.31 -0.54 -3.68
N LEU A 106 9.97 0.65 -4.15
CA LEU A 106 9.33 0.80 -5.46
C LEU A 106 10.24 0.37 -6.61
N ILE A 107 11.53 0.71 -6.56
CA ILE A 107 12.48 0.42 -7.63
C ILE A 107 12.93 -1.04 -7.61
N LEU A 108 13.21 -1.60 -6.42
CA LEU A 108 13.78 -2.95 -6.28
C LEU A 108 12.76 -3.95 -5.72
N GLY A 109 12.04 -3.56 -4.67
CA GLY A 109 11.10 -4.44 -3.97
C GLY A 109 9.92 -4.88 -4.84
N VAL A 110 9.27 -3.96 -5.55
CA VAL A 110 8.11 -4.27 -6.42
C VAL A 110 8.50 -5.23 -7.55
N PRO A 111 9.57 -4.98 -8.34
CA PRO A 111 10.02 -5.95 -9.35
C PRO A 111 10.44 -7.28 -8.75
N LEU A 112 11.13 -7.27 -7.60
CA LEU A 112 11.58 -8.50 -6.95
C LEU A 112 10.41 -9.34 -6.43
N LEU A 113 9.43 -8.73 -5.79
CA LEU A 113 8.20 -9.41 -5.34
C LEU A 113 7.39 -9.93 -6.52
N THR A 114 7.28 -9.15 -7.59
CA THR A 114 6.63 -9.60 -8.82
C THR A 114 7.36 -10.83 -9.37
N PHE A 115 8.69 -10.77 -9.53
CA PHE A 115 9.49 -11.89 -9.99
C PHE A 115 9.34 -13.13 -9.09
N ALA A 116 9.38 -12.95 -7.77
CA ALA A 116 9.16 -14.02 -6.82
C ALA A 116 7.79 -14.67 -7.00
N GLN A 117 6.72 -13.91 -7.20
CA GLN A 117 5.39 -14.46 -7.48
C GLN A 117 5.41 -15.36 -8.72
N TYR A 118 6.02 -14.91 -9.83
CA TYR A 118 6.10 -15.72 -11.04
C TYR A 118 6.91 -17.01 -10.89
N GLN A 119 7.89 -17.02 -9.98
CA GLN A 119 8.75 -18.19 -9.78
C GLN A 119 8.17 -19.19 -8.76
N TYR A 120 7.55 -18.68 -7.69
CA TYR A 120 7.07 -19.51 -6.58
C TYR A 120 5.62 -19.98 -6.76
N MET A 121 4.72 -19.16 -7.31
CA MET A 121 3.31 -19.54 -7.47
C MET A 121 3.11 -20.79 -8.34
N PRO A 122 3.82 -20.96 -9.48
CA PRO A 122 3.74 -22.21 -10.26
C PRO A 122 4.22 -23.44 -9.49
N ARG A 123 5.24 -23.28 -8.62
CA ARG A 123 5.75 -24.38 -7.77
C ARG A 123 4.76 -24.79 -6.69
N LEU A 124 3.89 -23.87 -6.28
CA LEU A 124 2.77 -24.13 -5.36
C LEU A 124 1.54 -24.70 -6.09
N GLY A 125 1.62 -24.96 -7.39
CA GLY A 125 0.51 -25.51 -8.18
C GLY A 125 -0.47 -24.45 -8.68
N TYR A 126 -0.14 -23.17 -8.61
CA TYR A 126 -0.98 -22.10 -9.13
C TYR A 126 -0.56 -21.67 -10.53
N SER A 127 -1.55 -21.53 -11.41
CA SER A 127 -1.42 -20.96 -12.74
C SER A 127 -1.88 -19.50 -12.75
N LYS A 128 -1.22 -18.65 -13.53
CA LYS A 128 -1.60 -17.24 -13.64
C LYS A 128 -2.90 -17.11 -14.43
N CYS A 129 -3.84 -16.34 -13.91
CA CYS A 129 -5.10 -16.03 -14.57
C CYS A 129 -5.39 -14.52 -14.52
N ASN A 130 -5.46 -13.86 -15.67
CA ASN A 130 -5.75 -12.42 -15.74
C ASN A 130 -7.13 -12.13 -16.38
N GLU A 131 -7.95 -13.15 -16.57
CA GLU A 131 -9.23 -13.06 -17.30
C GLU A 131 -10.46 -12.98 -16.40
N LEU A 132 -10.26 -13.17 -15.08
CA LEU A 132 -11.34 -13.11 -14.09
C LEU A 132 -11.84 -11.68 -13.91
N ARG A 133 -13.13 -11.52 -13.65
CA ARG A 133 -13.73 -10.21 -13.37
C ARG A 133 -13.35 -9.72 -11.97
N GLY A 134 -13.33 -8.39 -11.84
CA GLY A 134 -13.03 -7.72 -10.59
C GLY A 134 -11.54 -7.46 -10.37
N HIS A 135 -10.69 -7.52 -11.41
CA HIS A 135 -9.35 -6.91 -11.38
C HIS A 135 -9.49 -5.38 -11.31
N PRO A 136 -9.13 -4.72 -10.20
CA PRO A 136 -9.28 -3.28 -10.09
C PRO A 136 -8.16 -2.54 -10.87
N THR A 137 -6.96 -3.12 -10.98
CA THR A 137 -5.81 -2.51 -11.69
C THR A 137 -4.85 -3.57 -12.25
N LEU A 138 -3.88 -3.13 -13.07
CA LEU A 138 -2.82 -3.95 -13.69
C LEU A 138 -1.86 -4.63 -12.68
N TRP A 139 -1.91 -4.22 -11.41
CA TRP A 139 -0.99 -4.67 -10.35
C TRP A 139 -1.53 -5.83 -9.52
N PHE A 140 -2.73 -6.30 -9.84
CA PHE A 140 -3.34 -7.49 -9.25
C PHE A 140 -3.15 -8.67 -10.20
N ASN A 141 -2.44 -9.69 -9.73
CA ASN A 141 -2.34 -10.96 -10.44
C ASN A 141 -3.24 -11.97 -9.73
N ASP A 142 -4.23 -12.51 -10.44
CA ASP A 142 -5.02 -13.63 -9.93
C ASP A 142 -4.30 -14.94 -10.30
N TRP A 143 -4.30 -15.87 -9.36
CA TRP A 143 -3.62 -17.15 -9.45
C TRP A 143 -4.61 -18.24 -9.12
N VAL A 144 -4.72 -19.26 -9.97
CA VAL A 144 -5.73 -20.32 -9.87
C VAL A 144 -5.06 -21.68 -9.94
N LYS A 145 -5.44 -22.62 -9.06
CA LYS A 145 -4.84 -23.96 -9.03
C LYS A 145 -5.11 -24.79 -10.28
N ASN A 146 -6.34 -24.76 -10.79
CA ASN A 146 -6.69 -25.41 -12.05
C ASN A 146 -6.80 -24.36 -13.17
N PRO A 147 -5.94 -24.39 -14.21
CA PRO A 147 -6.00 -23.44 -15.31
C PRO A 147 -7.33 -23.47 -16.07
N GLU A 148 -8.07 -24.58 -16.05
CA GLU A 148 -9.40 -24.70 -16.68
C GLU A 148 -10.46 -23.79 -16.03
N TRP A 149 -10.23 -23.37 -14.77
CA TRP A 149 -11.13 -22.45 -14.07
C TRP A 149 -10.84 -20.99 -14.41
N CYS A 150 -9.81 -20.70 -15.21
CA CYS A 150 -9.55 -19.37 -15.73
C CYS A 150 -10.45 -19.06 -16.93
N VAL A 151 -11.72 -18.72 -16.66
CA VAL A 151 -12.72 -18.45 -17.70
C VAL A 151 -13.04 -16.97 -17.77
N ARG A 152 -12.86 -16.38 -18.96
CA ARG A 152 -13.18 -14.98 -19.23
C ARG A 152 -14.61 -14.62 -18.82
N GLY A 153 -14.76 -13.56 -18.03
CA GLY A 153 -16.07 -13.04 -17.61
C GLY A 153 -16.66 -13.70 -16.37
N LYS A 154 -16.01 -14.72 -15.80
CA LYS A 154 -16.32 -15.28 -14.48
C LYS A 154 -15.55 -14.55 -13.39
N ASP A 155 -16.03 -14.63 -12.15
CA ASP A 155 -15.41 -14.02 -10.98
C ASP A 155 -14.76 -15.07 -10.06
N ARG A 156 -14.10 -14.60 -8.99
CA ARG A 156 -13.45 -15.49 -8.01
C ARG A 156 -14.45 -16.39 -7.29
N ALA A 157 -15.67 -15.90 -7.03
CA ALA A 157 -16.72 -16.68 -6.39
C ALA A 157 -17.10 -17.90 -7.25
N TRP A 158 -17.22 -17.72 -8.57
CA TRP A 158 -17.46 -18.84 -9.48
C TRP A 158 -16.34 -19.89 -9.43
N VAL A 159 -15.07 -19.49 -9.31
CA VAL A 159 -13.95 -20.42 -9.18
C VAL A 159 -14.04 -21.21 -7.86
N LEU A 160 -14.37 -20.53 -6.77
CA LEU A 160 -14.60 -21.17 -5.46
C LEU A 160 -15.74 -22.20 -5.54
N GLU A 161 -16.84 -21.87 -6.23
CA GLU A 161 -17.94 -22.81 -6.46
C GLU A 161 -17.51 -24.03 -7.29
N GLN A 162 -16.67 -23.86 -8.31
CA GLN A 162 -16.18 -24.99 -9.10
C GLN A 162 -15.28 -25.92 -8.26
N ALA A 163 -14.46 -25.35 -7.37
CA ALA A 163 -13.63 -26.13 -6.47
C ALA A 163 -14.45 -26.93 -5.45
N GLN A 164 -15.59 -26.40 -4.99
CA GLN A 164 -16.50 -27.10 -4.07
C GLN A 164 -17.31 -28.22 -4.74
N LYS A 165 -17.47 -28.17 -6.08
CA LYS A 165 -18.23 -29.18 -6.85
C LYS A 165 -17.40 -30.40 -7.24
N ARG A 166 -16.09 -30.38 -7.00
CA ARG A 166 -15.17 -31.51 -7.18
C ARG A 166 -14.86 -32.18 -5.86
#